data_AF-A0A7J6GZN2-F1
#
_entry.id   AF-A0A7J6GZN2-F1
#
_cell.length_a   1.000
_cell.length_b   1.000
_cell.length_c   1.000
_cell.angle_alpha   90.00
_cell.angle_beta   90.00
_cell.angle_gamma   90.00
#
_symmetry.space_group_name_H-M   'P 1'
#
loop_
_entity.id
_entity.type
_entity.pdbx_description
1 polymer ?
#
loop_
_entity_poly.entity_id
_entity_poly.type
_entity_poly.pdbx_seq_one_letter_code
_entity_poly.pdbx_strand_id
1 'polypeptide(L)'
;MADLAMAPPPPLKAAPPASPLPLPLPPPAPVPAPAPSSSLFSFPKRPTIRVTSELDSDSSVFSHKVSCKLLEGLAKVKLSFQNDRKGQLFQPQLAFVSKHLSIHYDLDDRNALLRGSFDLAPGLQLRASHDVKAQEGEISMVTRLAEPNYALELSSPVPTIGLVSNIVLDSTPRATFKFPRGQVSLEEKVEREEEEEAHRVLSINGIVKGNLLNGICTAQYADEELRLRYSFKDEQMSFIPAISLPSNALSFAFKRRFGPSDKLSYWYNFDANNWSAVYKHTYGKDLKFKAGYDSEVRLGWASLWVGEEGGKAKAAPLKMKIQFMLQVPQDDIKSSALMFRWLCRHGRRDMDSQYEEKNDVRMFGSDEEVGTQTQIPTQAQSVVEGSGSVLVSEFKPAPDVDYLQELLAIQQQGPRAIGFFGTRNMGFMHQELIEILSYAMVITKNHIYTSGASGTNAAVIRGALRAEKPELLTVILPQSLKKQPPESQELLSKPYNDHLPLIEASRLCNMDIISQVQQVICFAFHDSRLLMETCQEAKNLRKIVTLFYLD
;
A
#
# COMPACT_ATOMS: atom_id res chain seq x y z
N MET A 1 -97.00 59.84 -58.59
CA MET A 1 -96.43 59.09 -57.45
C MET A 1 -95.15 58.45 -57.99
N ALA A 2 -93.98 59.08 -57.88
CA ALA A 2 -93.08 59.06 -56.70
C ALA A 2 -92.87 57.61 -56.23
N ASP A 3 -91.67 57.03 -56.14
CA ASP A 3 -90.38 57.63 -55.89
C ASP A 3 -89.25 56.85 -56.57
N LEU A 4 -88.23 57.62 -56.93
CA LEU A 4 -86.96 57.20 -57.50
C LEU A 4 -86.09 56.54 -56.44
N ALA A 5 -85.31 55.57 -56.91
CA ALA A 5 -84.36 54.78 -56.15
C ALA A 5 -83.45 55.64 -55.25
N MET A 6 -83.43 55.31 -53.96
CA MET A 6 -82.49 55.84 -52.98
C MET A 6 -81.05 55.47 -53.37
N ALA A 7 -80.25 56.51 -53.60
CA ALA A 7 -78.81 56.43 -53.72
C ALA A 7 -78.16 56.06 -52.36
N PRO A 8 -77.03 55.31 -52.37
CA PRO A 8 -76.31 54.97 -51.15
C PRO A 8 -75.62 56.20 -50.52
N PRO A 9 -75.41 56.20 -49.20
CA PRO A 9 -74.81 57.32 -48.48
C PRO A 9 -73.34 57.54 -48.87
N PRO A 10 -72.85 58.79 -48.80
CA PRO A 10 -71.51 59.16 -49.24
C PRO A 10 -70.42 58.58 -48.32
N PRO A 11 -69.22 58.30 -48.85
CA PRO A 11 -68.15 57.71 -48.06
C PRO A 11 -67.63 58.71 -47.01
N LEU A 12 -67.46 58.20 -45.79
CA LEU A 12 -66.75 58.84 -44.69
C LEU A 12 -65.33 59.20 -45.14
N LYS A 13 -65.02 60.49 -45.20
CA LYS A 13 -63.65 60.99 -45.38
C LYS A 13 -62.82 60.56 -44.17
N ALA A 14 -61.93 59.61 -44.39
CA ALA A 14 -60.92 59.19 -43.43
C ALA A 14 -60.00 60.38 -43.08
N ALA A 15 -59.62 60.45 -41.80
CA ALA A 15 -58.71 61.43 -41.24
C ALA A 15 -57.37 61.48 -42.01
N PRO A 16 -56.72 62.65 -42.10
CA PRO A 16 -55.44 62.77 -42.79
C PRO A 16 -54.39 61.89 -42.11
N PRO A 17 -53.66 61.04 -42.86
CA PRO A 17 -52.53 60.33 -42.30
C PRO A 17 -51.43 61.32 -41.92
N ALA A 18 -50.84 61.07 -40.76
CA ALA A 18 -49.76 61.83 -40.17
C ALA A 18 -48.59 62.04 -41.14
N SER A 19 -47.93 63.18 -40.97
CA SER A 19 -46.66 63.55 -41.59
C SER A 19 -45.67 62.38 -41.66
N PRO A 20 -44.85 62.27 -42.73
CA PRO A 20 -43.87 61.20 -42.83
C PRO A 20 -42.97 61.21 -41.60
N LEU A 21 -42.94 60.07 -40.89
CA LEU A 21 -42.00 59.81 -39.82
C LEU A 21 -40.58 60.03 -40.33
N PRO A 22 -39.69 60.68 -39.56
CA PRO A 22 -38.29 60.81 -39.95
C PRO A 22 -37.68 59.42 -40.15
N LEU A 23 -36.90 59.26 -41.21
CA LEU A 23 -36.12 58.06 -41.51
C LEU A 23 -35.42 57.56 -40.23
N PRO A 24 -35.38 56.24 -39.96
CA PRO A 24 -34.60 55.73 -38.85
C PRO A 24 -33.15 56.19 -39.01
N LEU A 25 -32.60 56.80 -37.97
CA LEU A 25 -31.17 57.08 -37.88
C LEU A 25 -30.41 55.77 -38.15
N PRO A 26 -29.32 55.80 -38.94
CA PRO A 26 -28.48 54.61 -39.10
C PRO A 26 -28.05 54.14 -37.70
N PRO A 27 -27.94 52.81 -37.50
CA PRO A 27 -27.49 52.27 -36.22
C PRO A 27 -26.15 52.93 -35.85
N PRO A 28 -25.92 53.25 -34.57
CA PRO A 28 -24.64 53.81 -34.15
C PRO A 28 -23.53 52.86 -34.61
N ALA A 29 -22.46 53.46 -35.16
CA ALA A 29 -21.28 52.70 -35.56
C ALA A 29 -20.88 51.75 -34.42
N PRO A 30 -20.52 50.48 -34.72
CA PRO A 30 -20.08 49.56 -33.69
C PRO A 30 -18.95 50.23 -32.92
N VAL A 31 -19.14 50.35 -31.61
CA VAL A 31 -18.08 50.79 -30.69
C VAL A 31 -16.86 49.92 -31.02
N PRO A 32 -15.67 50.51 -31.25
CA PRO A 32 -14.48 49.71 -31.47
C PRO A 32 -14.37 48.73 -30.31
N ALA A 33 -14.30 47.43 -30.62
CA ALA A 33 -14.02 46.43 -29.61
C ALA A 33 -12.81 46.92 -28.80
N PRO A 34 -12.85 46.88 -27.45
CA PRO A 34 -11.69 47.26 -26.66
C PRO A 34 -10.51 46.46 -27.22
N ALA A 35 -9.44 47.18 -27.58
CA ALA A 35 -8.23 46.55 -28.10
C ALA A 35 -7.89 45.37 -27.18
N PRO A 36 -7.54 44.18 -27.72
CA PRO A 36 -7.14 43.08 -26.88
C PRO A 36 -6.01 43.61 -26.02
N SER A 37 -6.24 43.74 -24.72
CA SER A 37 -5.17 44.01 -23.80
C SER A 37 -4.23 42.83 -23.98
N SER A 38 -3.10 43.05 -24.66
CA SER A 38 -1.99 42.14 -24.69
C SER A 38 -1.39 42.14 -23.30
N SER A 39 -2.11 41.54 -22.36
CA SER A 39 -1.53 41.03 -21.14
C SER A 39 -0.60 39.89 -21.57
N LEU A 40 0.62 40.26 -21.95
CA LEU A 40 1.76 39.36 -22.11
C LEU A 40 2.13 38.63 -20.81
N PHE A 41 1.37 38.87 -19.74
CA PHE A 41 1.39 38.15 -18.49
C PHE A 41 -0.03 37.73 -18.12
N SER A 42 -0.51 36.64 -18.72
CA SER A 42 -1.53 35.84 -18.05
C SER A 42 -0.88 35.30 -16.78
N PHE A 43 -1.29 35.79 -15.61
CA PHE A 43 -0.86 35.18 -14.35
C PHE A 43 -1.19 33.69 -14.44
N PRO A 44 -0.23 32.77 -14.21
CA PRO A 44 -0.52 31.35 -14.28
C PRO A 44 -1.63 31.05 -13.27
N LYS A 45 -2.73 30.46 -13.74
CA LYS A 45 -3.82 29.96 -12.88
C LYS A 45 -3.16 29.22 -11.72
N ARG A 46 -3.39 29.69 -10.48
CA ARG A 46 -2.76 29.10 -9.30
C ARG A 46 -3.01 27.59 -9.30
N PRO A 47 -1.97 26.77 -9.14
CA PRO A 47 -2.10 25.34 -9.31
C PRO A 47 -3.05 24.76 -8.27
N THR A 48 -3.88 23.79 -8.67
CA THR A 48 -4.84 23.20 -7.73
C THR A 48 -4.09 22.36 -6.70
N ILE A 49 -4.16 22.77 -5.44
CA ILE A 49 -3.56 22.05 -4.31
C ILE A 49 -4.63 21.13 -3.69
N ARG A 50 -4.25 19.88 -3.43
CA ARG A 50 -5.03 18.91 -2.67
C ARG A 50 -4.24 18.52 -1.43
N VAL A 51 -4.85 18.67 -0.26
CA VAL A 51 -4.29 18.26 1.02
C VAL A 51 -5.16 17.18 1.62
N THR A 52 -4.53 16.08 2.04
CA THR A 52 -5.16 14.98 2.76
C THR A 52 -4.44 14.83 4.09
N SER A 53 -5.20 14.75 5.17
CA SER A 53 -4.67 14.45 6.50
C SER A 53 -5.44 13.28 7.08
N GLU A 54 -4.72 12.35 7.66
CA GLU A 54 -5.26 11.12 8.25
C GLU A 54 -4.64 10.95 9.63
N LEU A 55 -5.47 10.72 10.65
CA LEU A 55 -5.03 10.41 12.00
C LEU A 55 -5.26 8.92 12.25
N ASP A 56 -4.17 8.24 12.61
CA ASP A 56 -4.20 6.91 13.20
C ASP A 56 -4.08 7.05 14.73
N SER A 57 -5.13 6.65 15.45
CA SER A 57 -5.17 6.75 16.91
C SER A 57 -4.21 5.79 17.61
N ASP A 58 -3.92 4.66 16.98
CA ASP A 58 -3.21 3.54 17.62
C ASP A 58 -1.72 3.83 17.65
N SER A 59 -1.17 4.20 16.49
CA SER A 59 0.19 4.71 16.39
C SER A 59 0.30 6.16 16.89
N SER A 60 -0.82 6.87 17.07
CA SER A 60 -0.85 8.28 17.44
C SER A 60 -0.11 9.18 16.43
N VAL A 61 -0.19 8.80 15.16
CA VAL A 61 0.51 9.44 14.04
C VAL A 61 -0.47 10.13 13.10
N PHE A 62 -0.10 11.31 12.65
CA PHE A 62 -0.75 11.99 11.55
C PHE A 62 0.00 11.73 10.25
N SER A 63 -0.72 11.28 9.23
CA SER A 63 -0.22 11.12 7.86
C SER A 63 -0.74 12.26 6.99
N HIS A 64 0.18 13.02 6.39
CA HIS A 64 -0.12 14.15 5.53
C HIS A 64 0.27 13.86 4.09
N LYS A 65 -0.62 14.17 3.13
CA LYS A 65 -0.36 14.10 1.69
C LYS A 65 -0.79 15.40 1.03
N VAL A 66 0.18 16.16 0.54
CA VAL A 66 -0.02 17.38 -0.25
C VAL A 66 0.28 17.06 -1.70
N SER A 67 -0.58 17.50 -2.63
CA SER A 67 -0.26 17.40 -4.04
C SER A 67 -0.71 18.60 -4.83
N CYS A 68 0.10 18.96 -5.81
CA CYS A 68 -0.03 20.17 -6.61
C CYS A 68 0.10 19.78 -8.09
N LYS A 69 -0.90 20.15 -8.90
CA LYS A 69 -0.81 19.98 -10.36
C LYS A 69 -0.07 21.18 -10.96
N LEU A 70 0.98 20.91 -11.71
CA LEU A 70 1.77 21.92 -12.42
C LEU A 70 1.41 21.91 -13.92
N LEU A 71 1.72 23.00 -14.63
CA LEU A 71 1.63 23.08 -16.10
C LEU A 71 0.27 22.60 -16.63
N GLU A 72 -0.82 23.17 -16.09
CA GLU A 72 -2.20 22.81 -16.45
C GLU A 72 -2.57 21.32 -16.27
N GLY A 73 -1.79 20.58 -15.48
CA GLY A 73 -2.00 19.17 -15.21
C GLY A 73 -1.09 18.22 -15.97
N LEU A 74 -0.13 18.74 -16.75
CA LEU A 74 0.92 17.93 -17.41
C LEU A 74 1.88 17.27 -16.42
N ALA A 75 2.03 17.86 -15.24
CA ALA A 75 2.84 17.29 -14.17
C ALA A 75 2.17 17.46 -12.80
N LYS A 76 2.61 16.67 -11.83
CA LYS A 76 2.11 16.67 -10.46
C LYS A 76 3.25 16.49 -9.48
N VAL A 77 3.38 17.41 -8.52
CA VAL A 77 4.24 17.23 -7.35
C VAL A 77 3.40 16.68 -6.21
N LYS A 78 3.92 15.70 -5.49
CA LYS A 78 3.35 15.12 -4.28
C LYS A 78 4.38 15.21 -3.17
N LEU A 79 3.95 15.65 -2.00
CA LEU A 79 4.71 15.60 -0.76
C LEU A 79 3.90 14.79 0.22
N SER A 80 4.49 13.75 0.81
CA SER A 80 3.93 13.02 1.92
C SER A 80 4.88 13.01 3.09
N PHE A 81 4.35 13.08 4.31
CA PHE A 81 5.13 13.01 5.53
C PHE A 81 4.21 12.58 6.66
N GLN A 82 4.80 12.10 7.74
CA GLN A 82 4.09 11.75 8.96
C GLN A 82 4.60 12.58 10.12
N ASN A 83 3.77 12.78 11.15
CA ASN A 83 4.22 13.35 12.41
C ASN A 83 3.51 12.71 13.62
N ASP A 84 4.22 12.70 14.74
CA ASP A 84 3.70 12.23 16.01
C ASP A 84 2.90 13.32 16.74
N ARG A 85 2.41 13.01 17.95
CA ARG A 85 1.72 13.97 18.83
C ARG A 85 2.61 15.13 19.30
N LYS A 86 3.93 14.97 19.26
CA LYS A 86 4.89 16.01 19.66
C LYS A 86 5.25 16.93 18.48
N GLY A 87 4.76 16.63 17.28
CA GLY A 87 5.01 17.38 16.06
C GLY A 87 6.34 17.02 15.37
N GLN A 88 6.98 15.92 15.78
CA GLN A 88 8.19 15.42 15.14
C GLN A 88 7.83 14.77 13.81
N LEU A 89 8.49 15.21 12.73
CA LEU A 89 8.27 14.76 11.37
C LEU A 89 9.10 13.51 11.05
N PHE A 90 8.54 12.56 10.30
CA PHE A 90 9.23 11.37 9.81
C PHE A 90 8.63 10.88 8.48
N GLN A 91 9.38 10.04 7.76
CA GLN A 91 9.07 9.51 6.43
C GLN A 91 8.66 10.58 5.41
N PRO A 92 9.44 11.66 5.21
CA PRO A 92 9.12 12.66 4.22
C PRO A 92 9.49 12.14 2.82
N GLN A 93 8.50 12.08 1.94
CA GLN A 93 8.64 11.62 0.56
C GLN A 93 8.19 12.71 -0.40
N LEU A 94 9.02 12.99 -1.39
CA LEU A 94 8.76 13.94 -2.46
C LEU A 94 8.67 13.21 -3.79
N ALA A 95 7.57 13.34 -4.51
CA ALA A 95 7.43 12.75 -5.83
C ALA A 95 7.07 13.80 -6.89
N PHE A 96 7.73 13.70 -8.04
CA PHE A 96 7.37 14.39 -9.27
C PHE A 96 6.81 13.35 -10.26
N VAL A 97 5.62 13.60 -10.82
CA VAL A 97 4.96 12.67 -11.74
C VAL A 97 4.50 13.43 -12.97
N SER A 98 4.95 12.99 -14.14
CA SER A 98 4.52 13.47 -15.45
C SER A 98 4.06 12.28 -16.31
N LYS A 99 3.70 12.52 -17.56
CA LYS A 99 3.28 11.47 -18.50
C LYS A 99 4.38 10.42 -18.76
N HIS A 100 5.63 10.85 -18.90
CA HIS A 100 6.73 9.99 -19.34
C HIS A 100 7.79 9.76 -18.27
N LEU A 101 7.79 10.56 -17.21
CA LEU A 101 8.79 10.51 -16.15
C LEU A 101 8.12 10.65 -14.79
N SER A 102 8.42 9.73 -13.88
CA SER A 102 8.12 9.86 -12.46
C SER A 102 9.38 9.68 -11.64
N ILE A 103 9.58 10.56 -10.67
CA ILE A 103 10.69 10.56 -9.73
C ILE A 103 10.07 10.49 -8.35
N HIS A 104 10.45 9.50 -7.56
CA HIS A 104 10.06 9.35 -6.17
C HIS A 104 11.31 9.45 -5.31
N TYR A 105 11.38 10.45 -4.46
CA TYR A 105 12.51 10.70 -3.59
C TYR A 105 12.10 10.49 -2.14
N ASP A 106 12.78 9.58 -1.47
CA ASP A 106 12.67 9.38 -0.02
C ASP A 106 13.78 10.17 0.66
N LEU A 107 13.40 11.14 1.49
CA LEU A 107 14.36 12.04 2.17
C LEU A 107 15.10 11.34 3.31
N ASP A 108 14.46 10.39 3.99
CA ASP A 108 15.06 9.68 5.12
C ASP A 108 16.12 8.70 4.61
N ASP A 109 15.78 7.93 3.57
CA ASP A 109 16.71 6.99 2.94
C ASP A 109 17.73 7.66 2.01
N ARG A 110 17.50 8.93 1.68
CA ARG A 110 18.24 9.69 0.65
C ARG A 110 18.29 8.94 -0.68
N ASN A 111 17.21 8.21 -1.01
CA ASN A 111 17.10 7.39 -2.20
C ASN A 111 16.13 8.00 -3.21
N ALA A 112 16.40 7.80 -4.50
CA ALA A 112 15.53 8.19 -5.59
C ALA A 112 15.15 6.97 -6.44
N LEU A 113 13.86 6.72 -6.59
CA LEU A 113 13.32 5.80 -7.59
C LEU A 113 12.89 6.57 -8.82
N LEU A 114 13.61 6.35 -9.92
CA LEU A 114 13.35 6.95 -11.23
C LEU A 114 12.51 5.96 -12.05
N ARG A 115 11.43 6.42 -12.69
CA ARG A 115 10.72 5.62 -13.71
C ARG A 115 10.48 6.46 -14.95
N GLY A 116 10.87 5.94 -16.10
CA GLY A 116 10.67 6.53 -17.42
C GLY A 116 9.83 5.62 -18.31
N SER A 117 9.06 6.22 -19.22
CA SER A 117 8.38 5.49 -20.29
C SER A 117 8.37 6.31 -21.58
N PHE A 118 8.59 5.63 -22.71
CA PHE A 118 8.60 6.25 -24.02
C PHE A 118 8.10 5.28 -25.09
N ASP A 119 7.40 5.82 -26.08
CA ASP A 119 6.89 5.03 -27.20
C ASP A 119 7.97 4.98 -28.30
N LEU A 120 8.45 3.79 -28.63
CA LEU A 120 9.45 3.55 -29.67
C LEU A 120 8.82 3.53 -31.06
N ALA A 121 7.62 2.96 -31.17
CA ALA A 121 6.83 2.85 -32.38
C ALA A 121 5.34 2.70 -32.02
N PRO A 122 4.40 2.86 -32.96
CA PRO A 122 2.99 2.57 -32.70
C PRO A 122 2.81 1.16 -32.16
N GLY A 123 2.28 1.04 -30.94
CA GLY A 123 2.09 -0.25 -30.26
C GLY A 123 3.31 -0.79 -29.51
N LEU A 124 4.49 -0.15 -29.59
CA LEU A 124 5.72 -0.55 -28.90
C LEU A 124 6.17 0.52 -27.90
N GLN A 125 6.18 0.19 -26.61
CA GLN A 125 6.55 1.07 -25.52
C GLN A 125 7.71 0.49 -24.72
N LEU A 126 8.72 1.31 -24.45
CA LEU A 126 9.78 0.99 -23.49
C LEU A 126 9.49 1.66 -22.15
N ARG A 127 9.72 0.96 -21.06
CA ARG A 127 9.69 1.48 -19.70
C ARG A 127 10.99 1.11 -19.01
N ALA A 128 11.48 2.01 -18.18
CA ALA A 128 12.67 1.79 -17.37
C ALA A 128 12.39 2.27 -15.95
N SER A 129 12.79 1.50 -14.95
CA SER A 129 12.84 1.91 -13.56
C SER A 129 14.24 1.72 -13.01
N HIS A 130 14.69 2.64 -12.16
CA HIS A 130 16.00 2.58 -11.55
C HIS A 130 15.94 3.11 -10.12
N ASP A 131 16.37 2.27 -9.18
CA ASP A 131 16.62 2.64 -7.80
C ASP A 131 18.08 3.11 -7.67
N VAL A 132 18.26 4.38 -7.35
CA VAL A 132 19.58 5.02 -7.39
C VAL A 132 20.50 4.52 -6.27
N LYS A 133 19.96 4.25 -5.08
CA LYS A 133 20.76 3.82 -3.92
C LYS A 133 21.06 2.32 -3.97
N ALA A 134 20.08 1.51 -4.35
CA ALA A 134 20.28 0.07 -4.53
C ALA A 134 21.12 -0.26 -5.78
N GLN A 135 21.29 0.69 -6.71
CA GLN A 135 21.90 0.47 -8.02
C GLN A 135 21.20 -0.61 -8.85
N GLU A 136 19.92 -0.84 -8.56
CA GLU A 136 19.08 -1.81 -9.25
C GLU A 136 18.21 -1.12 -10.28
N GLY A 137 17.97 -1.78 -11.40
CA GLY A 137 17.07 -1.25 -12.41
C GLY A 137 16.37 -2.36 -13.14
N GLU A 138 15.23 -2.04 -13.75
CA GLU A 138 14.47 -2.93 -14.61
C GLU A 138 14.11 -2.17 -15.88
N ILE A 139 14.35 -2.78 -17.04
CA ILE A 139 13.84 -2.33 -18.33
C ILE A 139 12.76 -3.30 -18.75
N SER A 140 11.61 -2.78 -19.15
CA SER A 140 10.54 -3.54 -19.77
C SER A 140 10.16 -2.98 -21.13
N MET A 141 9.90 -3.89 -22.07
CA MET A 141 9.44 -3.60 -23.41
C MET A 141 8.07 -4.23 -23.61
N VAL A 142 7.08 -3.41 -23.92
CA VAL A 142 5.69 -3.82 -24.11
C VAL A 142 5.31 -3.60 -25.57
N THR A 143 4.89 -4.67 -26.25
CA THR A 143 4.41 -4.63 -27.63
C THR A 143 2.96 -5.08 -27.73
N ARG A 144 2.12 -4.33 -28.45
CA ARG A 144 0.77 -4.73 -28.85
C ARG A 144 0.86 -5.53 -30.13
N LEU A 145 0.43 -6.79 -30.08
CA LEU A 145 0.58 -7.75 -31.17
C LEU A 145 -0.63 -7.74 -32.10
N ALA A 146 -1.85 -7.79 -31.55
CA ALA A 146 -3.09 -7.85 -32.31
C ALA A 146 -4.29 -7.44 -31.46
N GLU A 147 -5.39 -7.05 -32.12
CA GLU A 147 -6.70 -6.90 -31.47
C GLU A 147 -7.35 -8.27 -31.22
N PRO A 148 -8.17 -8.48 -30.17
CA PRO A 148 -8.58 -7.52 -29.14
C PRO A 148 -7.71 -7.64 -27.88
N ASN A 149 -6.62 -6.88 -27.79
CA ASN A 149 -5.68 -6.83 -26.65
C ASN A 149 -4.70 -8.02 -26.49
N TYR A 150 -4.11 -8.50 -27.58
CA TYR A 150 -2.90 -9.33 -27.49
C TYR A 150 -1.66 -8.46 -27.30
N ALA A 151 -0.87 -8.74 -26.28
CA ALA A 151 0.38 -8.02 -26.01
C ALA A 151 1.47 -8.94 -25.46
N LEU A 152 2.73 -8.59 -25.72
CA LEU A 152 3.89 -9.24 -25.13
C LEU A 152 4.70 -8.20 -24.36
N GLU A 153 5.05 -8.54 -23.12
CA GLU A 153 5.88 -7.74 -22.25
C GLU A 153 7.13 -8.54 -21.88
N LEU A 154 8.30 -7.98 -22.19
CA LEU A 154 9.59 -8.55 -21.82
C LEU A 154 10.25 -7.61 -20.83
N SER A 155 10.51 -8.07 -19.62
CA SER A 155 11.22 -7.33 -18.59
C SER A 155 12.53 -8.01 -18.26
N SER A 156 13.57 -7.21 -18.06
CA SER A 156 14.90 -7.66 -17.66
C SER A 156 15.46 -6.64 -16.68
N PRO A 157 16.24 -7.07 -15.68
CA PRO A 157 17.02 -6.14 -14.91
C PRO A 157 18.05 -5.42 -15.78
N VAL A 158 18.44 -4.22 -15.37
CA VAL A 158 19.48 -3.42 -16.01
C VAL A 158 20.83 -3.84 -15.42
N PRO A 159 21.76 -4.39 -16.21
CA PRO A 159 23.09 -4.68 -15.72
C PRO A 159 23.80 -3.37 -15.36
N THR A 160 24.35 -3.29 -14.15
CA THR A 160 25.11 -2.14 -13.68
C THR A 160 26.34 -1.95 -14.58
N ILE A 161 26.29 -0.95 -15.47
CA ILE A 161 27.43 -0.61 -16.33
C ILE A 161 28.53 -0.04 -15.42
N GLY A 162 29.51 -0.88 -15.09
CA GLY A 162 30.79 -0.44 -14.53
C GLY A 162 31.09 -0.83 -13.09
N LEU A 163 30.79 -2.06 -12.64
CA LEU A 163 31.51 -2.69 -11.53
C LEU A 163 31.47 -4.23 -11.66
N VAL A 164 32.68 -4.79 -11.61
CA VAL A 164 33.12 -6.19 -11.54
C VAL A 164 32.04 -7.25 -11.31
N SER A 165 31.99 -8.19 -12.24
CA SER A 165 31.46 -9.56 -12.13
C SER A 165 31.60 -10.13 -10.72
N ASN A 166 30.49 -10.26 -9.98
CA ASN A 166 30.23 -11.21 -8.89
C ASN A 166 28.94 -10.88 -8.08
N ILE A 167 28.19 -9.84 -8.44
CA ILE A 167 26.84 -9.61 -7.90
C ILE A 167 25.86 -10.40 -8.76
N VAL A 168 25.41 -11.54 -8.25
CA VAL A 168 24.24 -12.25 -8.78
C VAL A 168 23.05 -11.33 -8.53
N LEU A 169 22.48 -10.74 -9.58
CA LEU A 169 21.20 -10.04 -9.45
C LEU A 169 20.13 -11.09 -9.12
N ASP A 170 19.45 -10.92 -7.98
CA ASP A 170 18.25 -11.70 -7.61
C ASP A 170 17.04 -11.36 -8.49
N SER A 171 17.20 -10.44 -9.44
CA SER A 171 16.21 -10.14 -10.48
C SER A 171 16.56 -10.86 -11.77
N THR A 172 15.55 -11.47 -12.36
CA THR A 172 15.67 -12.37 -13.50
C THR A 172 14.79 -11.88 -14.65
N PRO A 173 15.08 -12.29 -15.89
CA PRO A 173 14.24 -11.96 -17.02
C PRO A 173 12.84 -12.58 -16.86
N ARG A 174 11.82 -11.79 -17.19
CA ARG A 174 10.41 -12.21 -17.17
C ARG A 174 9.75 -11.87 -18.50
N ALA A 175 9.02 -12.83 -19.05
CA ALA A 175 8.26 -12.69 -20.29
C ALA A 175 6.77 -12.91 -19.99
N THR A 176 5.93 -11.94 -20.30
CA THR A 176 4.47 -11.99 -20.07
C THR A 176 3.70 -11.84 -21.37
N PHE A 177 2.91 -12.85 -21.71
CA PHE A 177 1.98 -12.82 -22.81
C PHE A 177 0.57 -12.53 -22.31
N LYS A 178 -0.04 -11.45 -22.79
CA LYS A 178 -1.40 -11.01 -22.47
C LYS A 178 -2.31 -11.29 -23.65
N PHE A 179 -3.51 -11.78 -23.37
CA PHE A 179 -4.54 -12.11 -24.35
C PHE A 179 -5.92 -11.72 -23.81
N PRO A 180 -6.99 -11.64 -24.63
CA PRO A 180 -8.26 -11.03 -24.22
C PRO A 180 -8.90 -11.66 -22.98
N ARG A 181 -8.56 -12.93 -22.71
CA ARG A 181 -9.11 -13.74 -21.62
C ARG A 181 -8.13 -13.95 -20.46
N GLY A 182 -6.93 -13.36 -20.48
CA GLY A 182 -5.95 -13.71 -19.47
C GLY A 182 -4.52 -13.28 -19.77
N GLN A 183 -3.59 -13.80 -18.99
CA GLN A 183 -2.17 -13.66 -19.24
C GLN A 183 -1.41 -14.88 -18.72
N VAL A 184 -0.25 -15.14 -19.31
CA VAL A 184 0.73 -16.12 -18.85
C VAL A 184 2.08 -15.44 -18.79
N SER A 185 2.79 -15.60 -17.68
CA SER A 185 4.14 -15.09 -17.46
C SER A 185 5.09 -16.23 -17.15
N LEU A 186 6.24 -16.20 -17.80
CA LEU A 186 7.39 -17.05 -17.54
C LEU A 186 8.48 -16.19 -16.89
N GLU A 187 8.98 -16.64 -15.76
CA GLU A 187 10.03 -15.96 -14.99
C GLU A 187 11.06 -17.00 -14.57
N GLU A 188 12.34 -16.73 -14.82
CA GLU A 188 13.40 -17.54 -14.24
C GLU A 188 13.48 -17.19 -12.74
N LYS A 189 13.53 -18.16 -11.84
CA LYS A 189 13.76 -17.93 -10.42
C LYS A 189 15.08 -18.59 -10.07
N VAL A 190 15.92 -17.87 -9.33
CA VAL A 190 17.13 -18.47 -8.77
C VAL A 190 16.74 -18.99 -7.40
N GLU A 191 16.60 -20.30 -7.28
CA GLU A 191 16.38 -20.94 -6.00
C GLU A 191 17.75 -21.20 -5.36
N ARG A 192 17.93 -20.67 -4.15
CA ARG A 192 19.15 -20.86 -3.37
C ARG A 192 18.76 -21.62 -2.12
N GLU A 193 19.04 -22.91 -2.09
CA GLU A 193 18.97 -23.71 -0.87
C GLU A 193 20.27 -23.50 -0.07
N GLU A 194 20.17 -23.41 1.26
CA GLU A 194 21.34 -23.25 2.13
C GLU A 194 22.29 -24.46 1.90
N GLU A 195 23.50 -24.20 1.40
CA GLU A 195 24.62 -25.14 1.11
C GLU A 195 24.76 -25.72 -0.32
N GLU A 196 23.83 -25.50 -1.27
CA GLU A 196 23.98 -25.97 -2.67
C GLU A 196 24.20 -24.85 -3.73
N GLU A 197 24.68 -25.24 -4.92
CA GLU A 197 24.83 -24.35 -6.07
C GLU A 197 23.46 -23.78 -6.50
N ALA A 198 23.42 -22.49 -6.84
CA ALA A 198 22.18 -21.82 -7.22
C ALA A 198 21.54 -22.48 -8.45
N HIS A 199 20.37 -23.10 -8.28
CA HIS A 199 19.63 -23.72 -9.38
C HIS A 199 18.63 -22.73 -9.99
N ARG A 200 18.68 -22.60 -11.31
CA ARG A 200 17.75 -21.78 -12.08
C ARG A 200 16.49 -22.60 -12.37
N VAL A 201 15.38 -22.22 -11.77
CA VAL A 201 14.07 -22.85 -11.95
C VAL A 201 13.20 -21.94 -12.80
N LEU A 202 12.45 -22.48 -13.75
CA LEU A 202 11.49 -21.70 -14.52
C LEU A 202 10.13 -21.69 -13.82
N SER A 203 9.70 -20.53 -13.36
CA SER A 203 8.38 -20.29 -12.77
C SER A 203 7.38 -19.89 -13.87
N ILE A 204 6.25 -20.59 -13.91
CA ILE A 204 5.13 -20.28 -14.80
C ILE A 204 3.97 -19.78 -13.96
N ASN A 205 3.54 -18.55 -14.21
CA ASN A 205 2.36 -17.97 -13.57
C ASN A 205 1.34 -17.60 -14.65
N GLY A 206 0.05 -17.67 -14.34
CA GLY A 206 -0.98 -17.37 -15.32
C GLY A 206 -2.35 -17.17 -14.74
N ILE A 207 -3.20 -16.47 -15.48
CA ILE A 207 -4.61 -16.30 -15.15
C ILE A 207 -5.43 -16.38 -16.43
N VAL A 208 -6.50 -17.17 -16.40
CA VAL A 208 -7.46 -17.33 -17.49
C VAL A 208 -8.86 -17.06 -16.95
N LYS A 209 -9.65 -16.31 -17.71
CA LYS A 209 -11.05 -15.97 -17.41
C LYS A 209 -11.94 -16.40 -18.56
N GLY A 210 -13.03 -17.08 -18.25
CA GLY A 210 -14.02 -17.55 -19.21
C GLY A 210 -15.44 -17.33 -18.69
N ASN A 211 -16.38 -17.05 -19.59
CA ASN A 211 -17.79 -17.05 -19.23
C ASN A 211 -18.27 -18.50 -19.20
N LEU A 212 -18.96 -18.88 -18.13
CA LEU A 212 -19.60 -20.19 -17.97
C LEU A 212 -20.97 -19.97 -17.33
N LEU A 213 -22.02 -20.49 -17.96
CA LEU A 213 -23.41 -20.23 -17.56
C LEU A 213 -23.66 -18.72 -17.43
N ASN A 214 -24.16 -18.27 -16.28
CA ASN A 214 -24.44 -16.87 -15.97
C ASN A 214 -23.32 -16.21 -15.13
N GLY A 215 -22.12 -16.78 -15.13
CA GLY A 215 -21.00 -16.31 -14.34
C GLY A 215 -19.67 -16.34 -15.07
N ILE A 216 -18.62 -15.98 -14.33
CA ILE A 216 -17.25 -15.93 -14.83
C ILE A 216 -16.41 -16.93 -14.04
N CYS A 217 -15.83 -17.90 -14.73
CA CYS A 217 -14.79 -18.78 -14.20
C CYS A 217 -13.43 -18.07 -14.34
N THR A 218 -12.64 -18.09 -13.28
CA THR A 218 -11.25 -17.65 -13.26
C THR A 218 -10.40 -18.82 -12.79
N ALA A 219 -9.38 -19.18 -13.55
CA ALA A 219 -8.31 -20.08 -13.14
C ALA A 219 -7.04 -19.25 -13.02
N GLN A 220 -6.43 -19.23 -11.84
CA GLN A 220 -5.18 -18.53 -11.58
C GLN A 220 -4.17 -19.55 -11.07
N TYR A 221 -3.03 -19.67 -11.75
CA TYR A 221 -1.91 -20.49 -11.34
C TYR A 221 -0.75 -19.58 -10.97
N ALA A 222 -0.26 -19.68 -9.75
CA ALA A 222 0.92 -18.93 -9.31
C ALA A 222 1.64 -19.74 -8.24
N ASP A 223 2.97 -19.81 -8.32
CA ASP A 223 3.81 -20.42 -7.29
C ASP A 223 3.36 -21.84 -6.87
N GLU A 224 3.11 -22.69 -7.87
CA GLU A 224 2.60 -24.07 -7.70
C GLU A 224 1.15 -24.20 -7.16
N GLU A 225 0.47 -23.09 -6.86
CA GLU A 225 -0.93 -23.07 -6.42
C GLU A 225 -1.88 -22.77 -7.60
N LEU A 226 -2.88 -23.65 -7.83
CA LEU A 226 -3.98 -23.42 -8.76
C LEU A 226 -5.25 -22.99 -8.01
N ARG A 227 -5.60 -21.71 -8.12
CA ARG A 227 -6.83 -21.14 -7.57
C ARG A 227 -7.93 -21.05 -8.64
N LEU A 228 -8.99 -21.82 -8.45
CA LEU A 228 -10.19 -21.80 -9.28
C LEU A 228 -11.29 -21.00 -8.58
N ARG A 229 -11.87 -20.02 -9.27
CA ARG A 229 -12.93 -19.15 -8.73
C ARG A 229 -14.05 -19.02 -9.74
N TYR A 230 -15.28 -19.28 -9.31
CA TYR A 230 -16.47 -18.92 -10.09
C TYR A 230 -17.08 -17.66 -9.51
N SER A 231 -17.61 -16.76 -10.36
CA SER A 231 -18.26 -15.53 -9.93
C SER A 231 -19.60 -15.40 -10.64
N PHE A 232 -20.67 -15.70 -9.92
CA PHE A 232 -22.03 -15.39 -10.32
C PHE A 232 -22.44 -14.02 -9.77
N LYS A 233 -23.12 -13.22 -10.58
CA LYS A 233 -23.65 -11.92 -10.16
C LYS A 233 -24.90 -11.57 -10.96
N ASP A 234 -25.95 -11.22 -10.24
CA ASP A 234 -27.16 -10.60 -10.78
C ASP A 234 -27.39 -9.20 -10.15
N GLU A 235 -28.59 -8.63 -10.32
CA GLU A 235 -28.95 -7.31 -9.77
C GLU A 235 -28.89 -7.25 -8.24
N GLN A 236 -29.10 -8.39 -7.60
CA GLN A 236 -29.61 -8.55 -6.25
C GLN A 236 -28.60 -9.31 -5.38
N MET A 237 -27.78 -10.18 -5.95
CA MET A 237 -26.77 -10.98 -5.27
C MET A 237 -25.52 -11.24 -6.11
N SER A 238 -24.45 -11.63 -5.43
CA SER A 238 -23.24 -12.18 -6.02
C SER A 238 -22.78 -13.36 -5.18
N PHE A 239 -22.41 -14.45 -5.83
CA PHE A 239 -21.91 -15.64 -5.17
C PHE A 239 -20.62 -16.07 -5.86
N ILE A 240 -19.56 -16.20 -5.06
CA ILE A 240 -18.19 -16.34 -5.55
C ILE A 240 -17.51 -17.47 -4.79
N PRO A 241 -17.77 -18.75 -5.15
CA PRO A 241 -17.03 -19.86 -4.58
C PRO A 241 -15.62 -19.94 -5.18
N ALA A 242 -14.66 -20.39 -4.38
CA ALA A 242 -13.29 -20.60 -4.79
C ALA A 242 -12.71 -21.86 -4.13
N ILE A 243 -11.82 -22.53 -4.86
CA ILE A 243 -10.99 -23.63 -4.37
C ILE A 243 -9.54 -23.36 -4.76
N SER A 244 -8.61 -23.65 -3.86
CA SER A 244 -7.18 -23.67 -4.12
C SER A 244 -6.68 -25.12 -4.17
N LEU A 245 -5.81 -25.43 -5.12
CA LEU A 245 -5.18 -26.74 -5.30
C LEU A 245 -3.66 -26.57 -5.24
N PRO A 246 -2.90 -27.53 -4.64
CA PRO A 246 -3.35 -28.85 -4.18
C PRO A 246 -3.96 -28.87 -2.77
N SER A 247 -3.93 -27.76 -2.03
CA SER A 247 -4.42 -27.67 -0.64
C SER A 247 -5.89 -28.07 -0.48
N ASN A 248 -6.68 -28.07 -1.56
CA ASN A 248 -8.13 -28.24 -1.58
C ASN A 248 -8.85 -27.20 -0.72
N ALA A 249 -8.22 -26.05 -0.46
CA ALA A 249 -8.75 -25.06 0.44
C ALA A 249 -9.99 -24.39 -0.17
N LEU A 250 -11.12 -24.47 0.53
CA LEU A 250 -12.43 -24.01 0.04
C LEU A 250 -12.80 -22.67 0.68
N SER A 251 -13.35 -21.77 -0.13
CA SER A 251 -13.94 -20.53 0.37
C SER A 251 -15.12 -20.06 -0.49
N PHE A 252 -15.96 -19.20 0.06
CA PHE A 252 -16.92 -18.46 -0.75
C PHE A 252 -17.08 -17.02 -0.27
N ALA A 253 -17.33 -16.12 -1.22
CA ALA A 253 -17.83 -14.78 -0.94
C ALA A 253 -19.27 -14.66 -1.42
N PHE A 254 -20.14 -14.17 -0.56
CA PHE A 254 -21.55 -13.90 -0.85
C PHE A 254 -21.83 -12.41 -0.66
N LYS A 255 -22.56 -11.80 -1.57
CA LYS A 255 -23.02 -10.41 -1.46
C LYS A 255 -24.50 -10.37 -1.76
N ARG A 256 -25.31 -9.73 -0.92
CA ARG A 256 -26.75 -9.57 -1.09
C ARG A 256 -27.13 -8.11 -0.96
N ARG A 257 -27.95 -7.63 -1.88
CA ARG A 257 -28.66 -6.36 -1.75
C ARG A 257 -30.07 -6.64 -1.27
N PHE A 258 -30.49 -5.97 -0.21
CA PHE A 258 -31.86 -6.04 0.30
C PHE A 258 -32.73 -4.89 -0.24
N GLY A 259 -32.09 -3.88 -0.82
CA GLY A 259 -32.71 -2.72 -1.45
C GLY A 259 -31.66 -1.86 -2.15
N PRO A 260 -32.03 -0.64 -2.59
CA PRO A 260 -31.09 0.29 -3.23
C PRO A 260 -30.01 0.80 -2.26
N SER A 261 -30.31 0.85 -0.97
CA SER A 261 -29.42 1.39 0.07
C SER A 261 -28.59 0.32 0.79
N ASP A 262 -29.12 -0.90 0.88
CA ASP A 262 -28.65 -1.93 1.79
C ASP A 262 -27.91 -3.04 1.07
N LYS A 263 -26.70 -3.35 1.56
CA LYS A 263 -25.88 -4.43 1.06
C LYS A 263 -25.18 -5.16 2.19
N LEU A 264 -25.35 -6.47 2.24
CA LEU A 264 -24.54 -7.38 3.05
C LEU A 264 -23.48 -8.05 2.18
N SER A 265 -22.28 -8.16 2.69
CA SER A 265 -21.20 -8.99 2.15
C SER A 265 -20.78 -9.96 3.23
N TYR A 266 -20.58 -11.22 2.86
CA TYR A 266 -20.16 -12.29 3.74
C TYR A 266 -19.06 -13.06 3.03
N TRP A 267 -18.03 -13.48 3.76
CA TRP A 267 -16.97 -14.34 3.26
C TRP A 267 -16.72 -15.44 4.29
N TYR A 268 -16.42 -16.63 3.79
CA TYR A 268 -16.17 -17.80 4.60
C TYR A 268 -15.06 -18.64 3.99
N ASN A 269 -14.14 -19.10 4.84
CA ASN A 269 -13.10 -20.07 4.53
C ASN A 269 -13.39 -21.35 5.34
N PHE A 270 -13.56 -22.47 4.64
CA PHE A 270 -13.96 -23.73 5.27
C PHE A 270 -12.81 -24.38 6.07
N ASP A 271 -11.56 -24.18 5.65
CA ASP A 271 -10.41 -24.85 6.26
C ASP A 271 -10.01 -24.18 7.57
N ALA A 272 -9.91 -22.85 7.55
CA ALA A 272 -9.59 -22.07 8.74
C ALA A 272 -10.81 -21.83 9.65
N ASN A 273 -12.02 -22.16 9.17
CA ASN A 273 -13.30 -21.80 9.80
C ASN A 273 -13.42 -20.29 10.09
N ASN A 274 -12.75 -19.48 9.27
CA ASN A 274 -12.74 -18.02 9.38
C ASN A 274 -13.86 -17.42 8.52
N TRP A 275 -14.45 -16.35 9.03
CA TRP A 275 -15.53 -15.65 8.36
C TRP A 275 -15.46 -14.15 8.60
N SER A 276 -15.95 -13.39 7.62
CA SER A 276 -16.12 -11.96 7.77
C SER A 276 -17.47 -11.53 7.21
N ALA A 277 -18.09 -10.56 7.86
CA ALA A 277 -19.36 -10.00 7.45
C ALA A 277 -19.27 -8.48 7.44
N VAL A 278 -19.76 -7.85 6.37
CA VAL A 278 -19.79 -6.40 6.21
C VAL A 278 -21.17 -5.96 5.73
N TYR A 279 -21.84 -5.18 6.56
CA TYR A 279 -23.05 -4.47 6.21
C TYR A 279 -22.72 -3.06 5.72
N LYS A 280 -23.39 -2.63 4.66
CA LYS A 280 -23.32 -1.27 4.12
C LYS A 280 -24.73 -0.73 3.95
N HIS A 281 -24.98 0.44 4.53
CA HIS A 281 -26.16 1.24 4.28
C HIS A 281 -25.79 2.57 3.64
N THR A 282 -26.51 2.97 2.60
CA THR A 282 -26.31 4.25 1.91
C THR A 282 -27.52 5.15 2.11
N TYR A 283 -27.32 6.25 2.84
CA TYR A 283 -28.30 7.30 3.08
C TYR A 283 -28.15 8.37 1.99
N GLY A 284 -29.01 8.32 0.96
CA GLY A 284 -28.94 9.26 -0.16
C GLY A 284 -27.63 9.14 -0.96
N LYS A 285 -27.06 10.27 -1.39
CA LYS A 285 -25.80 10.28 -2.16
C LYS A 285 -24.55 10.49 -1.31
N ASP A 286 -24.71 11.18 -0.19
CA ASP A 286 -23.60 11.78 0.54
C ASP A 286 -23.26 11.09 1.86
N LEU A 287 -24.08 10.17 2.35
CA LEU A 287 -23.84 9.53 3.63
C LEU A 287 -23.85 8.02 3.48
N LYS A 288 -22.78 7.36 3.95
CA LYS A 288 -22.68 5.89 3.94
C LYS A 288 -22.22 5.39 5.29
N PHE A 289 -22.95 4.43 5.82
CA PHE A 289 -22.58 3.68 7.00
C PHE A 289 -22.09 2.30 6.56
N LYS A 290 -21.00 1.83 7.16
CA LYS A 290 -20.56 0.44 7.05
C LYS A 290 -20.28 -0.09 8.44
N ALA A 291 -20.64 -1.33 8.72
CA ALA A 291 -20.20 -2.04 9.89
C ALA A 291 -19.75 -3.43 9.48
N GLY A 292 -18.71 -3.95 10.10
CA GLY A 292 -18.22 -5.28 9.80
C GLY A 292 -17.56 -5.94 10.98
N TYR A 293 -17.37 -7.24 10.85
CA TYR A 293 -16.61 -8.06 11.76
C TYR A 293 -15.80 -9.06 10.94
N ASP A 294 -14.58 -9.33 11.39
CA ASP A 294 -13.68 -10.30 10.81
C ASP A 294 -13.20 -11.24 11.93
N SER A 295 -13.46 -12.54 11.78
CA SER A 295 -13.18 -13.54 12.80
C SER A 295 -11.70 -13.92 12.87
N GLU A 296 -10.94 -13.73 11.78
CA GLU A 296 -9.52 -14.09 11.75
C GLU A 296 -8.71 -13.12 12.62
N VAL A 297 -8.98 -11.82 12.48
CA VAL A 297 -8.39 -10.77 13.33
C VAL A 297 -9.22 -10.47 14.58
N ARG A 298 -10.38 -11.11 14.73
CA ARG A 298 -11.34 -10.93 15.84
C ARG A 298 -11.65 -9.45 16.08
N LEU A 299 -11.90 -8.71 15.00
CA LEU A 299 -12.05 -7.25 15.01
C LEU A 299 -13.42 -6.84 14.48
N GLY A 300 -14.17 -6.13 15.31
CA GLY A 300 -15.37 -5.39 14.88
C GLY A 300 -14.99 -3.99 14.43
N TRP A 301 -15.65 -3.46 13.41
CA TRP A 301 -15.45 -2.08 13.00
C TRP A 301 -16.73 -1.43 12.47
N ALA A 302 -16.83 -0.12 12.61
CA ALA A 302 -17.89 0.69 12.04
C ALA A 302 -17.30 1.94 11.42
N SER A 303 -17.77 2.31 10.23
CA SER A 303 -17.34 3.53 9.56
C SER A 303 -18.51 4.36 9.06
N LEU A 304 -18.42 5.68 9.26
CA LEU A 304 -19.33 6.67 8.73
C LEU A 304 -18.60 7.55 7.72
N TRP A 305 -19.11 7.58 6.50
CA TRP A 305 -18.60 8.40 5.42
C TRP A 305 -19.56 9.56 5.16
N VAL A 306 -19.04 10.77 5.21
CA VAL A 306 -19.72 12.00 4.81
C VAL A 306 -19.04 12.54 3.54
N GLY A 307 -19.79 12.60 2.44
CA GLY A 307 -19.33 12.85 1.08
C GLY A 307 -19.24 11.57 0.23
N GLU A 308 -19.51 11.70 -1.08
CA GLU A 308 -19.53 10.58 -2.02
C GLU A 308 -18.19 9.81 -2.07
N GLU A 309 -18.26 8.49 -1.85
CA GLU A 309 -17.11 7.55 -1.78
C GLU A 309 -16.21 7.60 -3.03
N GLY A 310 -16.78 7.80 -4.22
CA GLY A 310 -16.09 7.92 -5.51
C GLY A 310 -16.28 9.27 -6.23
N GLY A 311 -16.95 10.23 -5.58
CA GLY A 311 -17.26 11.53 -6.17
C GLY A 311 -16.05 12.46 -6.18
N LYS A 312 -15.98 13.36 -7.17
CA LYS A 312 -15.05 14.49 -7.10
C LYS A 312 -15.46 15.32 -5.89
N ALA A 313 -14.51 15.74 -5.05
CA ALA A 313 -14.73 16.71 -3.96
C ALA A 313 -15.36 18.05 -4.39
N LYS A 314 -15.73 18.23 -5.67
CA LYS A 314 -16.56 19.35 -6.14
C LYS A 314 -18.06 19.16 -5.84
N ALA A 315 -18.54 17.92 -5.68
CA ALA A 315 -19.97 17.60 -5.55
C ALA A 315 -20.44 17.37 -4.10
N ALA A 316 -19.50 17.20 -3.15
CA ALA A 316 -19.81 17.01 -1.73
C ALA A 316 -20.14 18.35 -1.03
N PRO A 317 -20.97 18.35 0.03
CA PRO A 317 -21.16 19.51 0.90
C PRO A 317 -19.80 20.06 1.34
N LEU A 318 -19.60 21.38 1.23
CA LEU A 318 -18.34 22.06 1.61
C LEU A 318 -17.07 21.60 0.84
N LYS A 319 -17.20 20.86 -0.26
CA LYS A 319 -16.08 20.25 -1.00
C LYS A 319 -15.19 19.34 -0.15
N MET A 320 -15.81 18.65 0.80
CA MET A 320 -15.14 17.96 1.88
C MET A 320 -15.59 16.50 1.95
N LYS A 321 -14.65 15.60 2.24
CA LYS A 321 -14.95 14.18 2.48
C LYS A 321 -14.38 13.80 3.84
N ILE A 322 -15.25 13.29 4.72
CA ILE A 322 -14.90 12.89 6.08
C ILE A 322 -15.20 11.40 6.22
N GLN A 323 -14.30 10.69 6.89
CA GLN A 323 -14.53 9.33 7.34
C GLN A 323 -14.20 9.24 8.83
N PHE A 324 -15.16 8.73 9.59
CA PHE A 324 -14.95 8.29 10.98
C PHE A 324 -14.95 6.77 10.95
N MET A 325 -13.97 6.12 11.56
CA MET A 325 -13.95 4.67 11.71
C MET A 325 -13.59 4.30 13.14
N LEU A 326 -14.44 3.51 13.77
CA LEU A 326 -14.18 2.87 15.06
C LEU A 326 -13.80 1.41 14.80
N GLN A 327 -12.69 0.96 15.37
CA GLN A 327 -12.29 -0.44 15.41
C GLN A 327 -12.28 -0.90 16.87
N VAL A 328 -12.85 -2.08 17.14
CA VAL A 328 -13.03 -2.64 18.47
C VAL A 328 -12.59 -4.10 18.43
N PRO A 329 -11.41 -4.43 18.99
CA PRO A 329 -10.97 -5.80 19.14
C PRO A 329 -11.94 -6.56 20.06
N GLN A 330 -12.23 -7.82 19.72
CA GLN A 330 -13.15 -8.66 20.49
C GLN A 330 -12.60 -8.96 21.88
N ASP A 331 -11.28 -9.15 21.99
CA ASP A 331 -10.62 -9.60 23.22
C ASP A 331 -10.21 -8.46 24.15
N ASP A 332 -10.08 -7.24 23.61
CA ASP A 332 -9.74 -6.07 24.39
C ASP A 332 -10.48 -4.83 23.87
N ILE A 333 -11.62 -4.55 24.51
CA ILE A 333 -12.41 -3.36 24.20
C ILE A 333 -11.62 -2.08 24.55
N LYS A 334 -10.66 -2.14 25.48
CA LYS A 334 -9.89 -0.95 25.89
C LYS A 334 -8.89 -0.54 24.82
N SER A 335 -8.46 -1.44 23.94
CA SER A 335 -7.62 -1.15 22.78
C SER A 335 -8.44 -0.75 21.55
N SER A 336 -9.61 -0.13 21.73
CA SER A 336 -10.42 0.37 20.61
C SER A 336 -9.77 1.59 19.96
N ALA A 337 -9.73 1.59 18.64
CA ALA A 337 -9.14 2.63 17.81
C ALA A 337 -10.22 3.52 17.18
N LEU A 338 -9.99 4.83 17.15
CA LEU A 338 -10.82 5.76 16.37
C LEU A 338 -9.96 6.46 15.31
N MET A 339 -10.16 6.06 14.06
CA MET A 339 -9.53 6.71 12.92
C MET A 339 -10.41 7.83 12.37
N PHE A 340 -9.75 8.95 12.08
CA PHE A 340 -10.38 10.12 11.47
C PHE A 340 -9.63 10.53 10.22
N ARG A 341 -10.33 10.49 9.10
CA ARG A 341 -9.77 10.89 7.80
C ARG A 341 -10.52 12.07 7.23
N TRP A 342 -9.77 13.09 6.85
CA TRP A 342 -10.30 14.32 6.27
C TRP A 342 -9.60 14.66 4.97
N LEU A 343 -10.41 14.86 3.93
CA LEU A 343 -9.97 15.30 2.62
C LEU A 343 -10.67 16.62 2.27
N CYS A 344 -9.87 17.66 2.02
CA CYS A 344 -10.36 18.96 1.56
C CYS A 344 -9.66 19.37 0.26
N ARG A 345 -10.43 19.96 -0.66
CA ARG A 345 -9.89 20.54 -1.90
C ARG A 345 -10.02 22.05 -1.86
N HIS A 346 -8.89 22.75 -1.74
CA HIS A 346 -8.88 24.21 -1.84
C HIS A 346 -8.75 24.65 -3.30
N GLY A 347 -9.71 25.43 -3.77
CA GLY A 347 -9.65 26.20 -5.00
C GLY A 347 -10.43 27.49 -4.78
N ARG A 348 -9.75 28.64 -4.86
CA ARG A 348 -10.41 29.94 -4.69
C ARG A 348 -11.48 30.12 -5.75
N ARG A 349 -12.62 30.69 -5.31
CA ARG A 349 -13.65 31.26 -6.17
C ARG A 349 -13.09 32.56 -6.71
N ASP A 350 -12.86 32.64 -8.01
CA ASP A 350 -13.11 33.90 -8.70
C ASP A 350 -14.55 33.79 -9.19
N MET A 351 -15.41 34.60 -8.57
CA MET A 351 -16.76 34.86 -9.07
C MET A 351 -16.56 35.73 -10.30
N ASP A 352 -16.75 35.18 -11.49
CA ASP A 352 -17.23 35.96 -12.63
C ASP A 352 -17.96 35.06 -13.65
N SER A 353 -19.15 35.54 -13.97
CA SER A 353 -20.04 35.33 -15.12
C SER A 353 -20.14 33.96 -15.81
N GLN A 354 -21.38 33.47 -15.81
CA GLN A 354 -21.91 32.48 -16.75
C GLN A 354 -21.62 32.88 -18.20
N TYR A 355 -20.80 32.10 -18.89
CA TYR A 355 -20.99 31.82 -20.31
C TYR A 355 -20.68 30.34 -20.53
N GLU A 356 -21.66 29.62 -21.06
CA GLU A 356 -21.46 28.30 -21.63
C GLU A 356 -20.46 28.41 -22.77
N GLU A 357 -19.37 27.65 -22.72
CA GLU A 357 -18.63 27.34 -23.94
C GLU A 357 -18.38 25.83 -24.03
N LYS A 358 -19.23 25.26 -24.87
CA LYS A 358 -19.18 23.93 -25.43
C LYS A 358 -17.95 23.85 -26.34
N ASN A 359 -16.90 23.17 -25.90
CA ASN A 359 -15.88 22.63 -26.80
C ASN A 359 -15.48 21.24 -26.34
N ASP A 360 -16.09 20.27 -27.02
CA ASP A 360 -15.64 18.90 -27.14
C ASP A 360 -14.23 18.87 -27.75
N VAL A 361 -13.24 18.48 -26.95
CA VAL A 361 -12.11 17.70 -27.45
C VAL A 361 -12.06 16.43 -26.60
N ARG A 362 -12.72 15.39 -27.12
CA ARG A 362 -12.60 14.02 -26.63
C ARG A 362 -11.16 13.55 -26.84
N MET A 363 -10.35 13.65 -25.80
CA MET A 363 -9.14 12.82 -25.70
C MET A 363 -9.58 11.42 -25.26
N PHE A 364 -9.69 10.52 -26.22
CA PHE A 364 -9.66 9.08 -25.97
C PHE A 364 -8.34 8.74 -25.28
N GLY A 365 -8.42 8.38 -24.00
CA GLY A 365 -7.35 7.77 -23.24
C GLY A 365 -7.98 6.64 -22.43
N SER A 366 -7.79 5.41 -22.90
CA SER A 366 -8.20 4.17 -22.26
C SER A 366 -7.70 4.12 -20.82
N ASP A 367 -8.62 4.17 -19.86
CA ASP A 367 -8.40 3.77 -18.47
C ASP A 367 -8.17 2.25 -18.43
N GLU A 368 -6.93 1.83 -18.71
CA GLU A 368 -6.39 0.54 -18.26
C GLU A 368 -5.01 0.77 -17.64
N GLU A 369 -4.99 1.38 -16.45
CA GLU A 369 -3.86 1.26 -15.52
C GLU A 369 -3.90 -0.14 -14.88
N VAL A 370 -3.46 -1.15 -15.63
CA VAL A 370 -2.91 -2.39 -15.06
C VAL A 370 -1.42 -2.16 -14.91
N GLY A 371 -1.00 -1.80 -13.69
CA GLY A 371 0.39 -1.50 -13.37
C GLY A 371 0.57 -1.12 -11.91
N THR A 372 0.83 -2.13 -11.07
CA THR A 372 1.71 -2.11 -9.89
C THR A 372 2.03 -0.72 -9.30
N GLN A 373 1.04 -0.16 -8.61
CA GLN A 373 1.28 0.85 -7.59
C GLN A 373 1.32 0.12 -6.25
N THR A 374 2.50 -0.40 -5.89
CA THR A 374 2.79 -0.92 -4.54
C THR A 374 2.71 0.25 -3.55
N GLN A 375 1.49 0.65 -3.20
CA GLN A 375 1.23 1.33 -1.94
C GLN A 375 1.07 0.21 -0.92
N ILE A 376 1.96 0.18 0.07
CA ILE A 376 1.75 -0.62 1.28
C ILE A 376 0.38 -0.20 1.83
N PRO A 377 -0.63 -1.10 1.85
CA PRO A 377 -1.93 -0.77 2.40
C PRO A 377 -1.74 -0.49 3.89
N THR A 378 -2.19 0.67 4.36
CA THR A 378 -2.33 0.89 5.80
C THR A 378 -3.34 -0.14 6.34
N GLN A 379 -3.21 -0.62 7.59
CA GLN A 379 -4.12 -1.60 8.20
C GLN A 379 -5.62 -1.27 8.00
N ALA A 380 -5.96 0.03 7.91
CA ALA A 380 -7.31 0.51 7.60
C ALA A 380 -7.85 0.12 6.20
N GLN A 381 -6.97 -0.05 5.21
CA GLN A 381 -7.34 -0.45 3.84
C GLN A 381 -7.47 -1.97 3.71
N SER A 382 -6.62 -2.75 4.38
CA SER A 382 -6.73 -4.23 4.39
C SER A 382 -8.01 -4.70 5.10
N VAL A 383 -8.42 -4.02 6.18
CA VAL A 383 -9.66 -4.34 6.93
C VAL A 383 -10.93 -3.94 6.17
N VAL A 384 -10.89 -2.89 5.32
CA VAL A 384 -12.06 -2.42 4.55
C VAL A 384 -12.25 -3.17 3.23
N GLU A 385 -11.18 -3.68 2.63
CA GLU A 385 -11.24 -4.46 1.39
C GLU A 385 -11.28 -5.98 1.62
N GLY A 386 -11.11 -6.41 2.87
CA GLY A 386 -10.99 -7.81 3.25
C GLY A 386 -9.61 -8.34 2.85
N SER A 387 -8.85 -8.85 3.82
CA SER A 387 -7.56 -9.50 3.58
C SER A 387 -7.76 -10.70 2.65
N GLY A 388 -7.52 -10.47 1.37
CA GLY A 388 -7.62 -11.47 0.31
C GLY A 388 -6.29 -11.73 -0.36
N SER A 389 -5.17 -11.63 0.34
CA SER A 389 -3.87 -12.24 -0.01
C SER A 389 -2.79 -11.81 1.00
N VAL A 390 -2.65 -12.58 2.08
CA VAL A 390 -1.31 -12.83 2.61
C VAL A 390 -0.98 -14.22 2.10
N LEU A 391 -0.10 -14.29 1.10
CA LEU A 391 0.54 -15.55 0.75
C LEU A 391 1.35 -15.95 1.98
N VAL A 392 0.84 -16.93 2.71
CA VAL A 392 1.72 -17.78 3.50
C VAL A 392 2.59 -18.46 2.45
N SER A 393 3.87 -18.09 2.35
CA SER A 393 4.81 -18.93 1.63
C SER A 393 4.74 -20.30 2.28
N GLU A 394 4.24 -21.30 1.57
CA GLU A 394 4.38 -22.69 1.99
C GLU A 394 5.88 -22.96 2.12
N PHE A 395 6.28 -23.15 3.38
CA PHE A 395 7.58 -23.65 3.76
C PHE A 395 7.72 -25.05 3.12
N LYS A 396 8.51 -25.17 2.04
CA LYS A 396 8.97 -26.47 1.51
C LYS A 396 9.90 -27.06 2.57
N PRO A 397 9.55 -28.19 3.24
CA PRO A 397 10.46 -28.81 4.17
C PRO A 397 11.55 -29.54 3.37
N ALA A 398 12.79 -29.09 3.49
CA ALA A 398 13.94 -29.93 3.22
C ALA A 398 13.94 -31.12 4.23
N PRO A 399 14.41 -32.32 3.83
CA PRO A 399 14.16 -33.55 4.57
C PRO A 399 15.03 -33.64 5.84
N ASP A 400 14.43 -34.13 6.93
CA ASP A 400 15.01 -34.52 8.22
C ASP A 400 15.87 -33.42 8.92
N VAL A 401 15.46 -32.70 9.98
CA VAL A 401 14.90 -33.10 11.29
C VAL A 401 14.52 -31.79 12.04
N ASP A 402 13.27 -31.56 12.48
CA ASP A 402 12.91 -30.77 13.73
C ASP A 402 11.40 -30.46 13.92
N TYR A 403 10.53 -30.79 12.96
CA TYR A 403 9.10 -30.42 13.01
C TYR A 403 8.37 -30.83 14.31
N LEU A 404 8.69 -32.00 14.85
CA LEU A 404 8.07 -32.48 16.09
C LEU A 404 8.43 -31.62 17.30
N GLN A 405 9.64 -31.07 17.38
CA GLN A 405 10.06 -30.25 18.51
C GLN A 405 9.51 -28.83 18.40
N GLU A 406 9.43 -28.29 17.19
CA GLU A 406 8.71 -27.03 16.91
C GLU A 406 7.21 -27.14 17.22
N LEU A 407 6.57 -28.24 16.81
CA LEU A 407 5.17 -28.52 17.17
C LEU A 407 4.97 -28.74 18.68
N LEU A 408 5.87 -29.48 19.34
CA LEU A 408 5.83 -29.69 20.78
C LEU A 408 6.02 -28.37 21.53
N ALA A 409 6.88 -27.49 21.03
CA ALA A 409 7.01 -26.15 21.56
C ALA A 409 5.70 -25.38 21.38
N ILE A 410 5.12 -25.33 20.18
CA ILE A 410 3.82 -24.66 19.94
C ILE A 410 2.70 -25.20 20.85
N GLN A 411 2.69 -26.50 21.16
CA GLN A 411 1.75 -27.10 22.12
C GLN A 411 2.09 -26.81 23.59
N GLN A 412 3.35 -26.55 23.94
CA GLN A 412 3.75 -26.13 25.28
C GLN A 412 3.44 -24.64 25.48
N GLN A 413 2.22 -24.36 25.97
CA GLN A 413 1.76 -23.04 26.46
C GLN A 413 2.43 -22.66 27.80
N GLY A 414 3.76 -22.77 27.89
CA GLY A 414 4.54 -22.54 29.11
C GLY A 414 5.63 -21.49 28.94
N PRO A 415 6.11 -20.88 30.05
CA PRO A 415 7.31 -20.03 30.07
C PRO A 415 8.53 -20.70 29.44
N ARG A 416 9.29 -19.97 28.61
CA ARG A 416 10.54 -20.44 27.99
C ARG A 416 11.72 -19.52 28.30
N ALA A 417 12.93 -20.06 28.19
CA ALA A 417 14.15 -19.29 28.13
C ALA A 417 14.48 -18.96 26.65
N ILE A 418 14.58 -17.66 26.35
CA ILE A 418 14.74 -17.12 25.00
C ILE A 418 16.03 -16.30 24.94
N GLY A 419 16.91 -16.64 23.99
CA GLY A 419 18.15 -15.93 23.72
C GLY A 419 17.96 -14.88 22.65
N PHE A 420 18.26 -13.62 22.96
CA PHE A 420 18.23 -12.52 22.01
C PHE A 420 19.64 -12.13 21.57
N PHE A 421 19.84 -12.08 20.26
CA PHE A 421 21.07 -11.65 19.61
C PHE A 421 20.77 -10.63 18.53
N GLY A 422 21.73 -9.73 18.26
CA GLY A 422 21.64 -8.96 17.04
C GLY A 422 22.71 -7.91 16.87
N THR A 423 22.59 -7.18 15.76
CA THR A 423 23.55 -6.16 15.36
C THR A 423 23.55 -4.95 16.28
N ARG A 424 24.73 -4.34 16.41
CA ARG A 424 24.90 -3.07 17.14
C ARG A 424 24.41 -1.87 16.33
N ASN A 425 24.49 -1.96 15.00
CA ASN A 425 24.19 -0.86 14.10
C ASN A 425 22.80 -1.04 13.50
N MET A 426 21.77 -0.52 14.16
CA MET A 426 20.39 -0.61 13.69
C MET A 426 19.62 0.69 13.85
N GLY A 427 18.69 0.95 12.92
CA GLY A 427 17.81 2.11 12.94
C GLY A 427 16.90 2.14 14.17
N PHE A 428 16.49 3.34 14.58
CA PHE A 428 15.70 3.56 15.79
C PHE A 428 14.37 2.79 15.79
N MET A 429 13.68 2.70 14.65
CA MET A 429 12.44 1.94 14.50
C MET A 429 12.61 0.46 14.86
N HIS A 430 13.70 -0.19 14.43
CA HIS A 430 13.97 -1.58 14.78
C HIS A 430 14.24 -1.75 16.28
N GLN A 431 14.91 -0.77 16.90
CA GLN A 431 15.13 -0.78 18.36
C GLN A 431 13.80 -0.68 19.12
N GLU A 432 12.87 0.19 18.70
CA GLU A 432 11.54 0.31 19.35
C GLU A 432 10.72 -0.99 19.23
N LEU A 433 10.73 -1.63 18.06
CA LEU A 433 10.07 -2.93 17.85
C LEU A 433 10.66 -4.01 18.75
N ILE A 434 11.98 -4.07 18.86
CA ILE A 434 12.69 -5.04 19.71
C ILE A 434 12.40 -4.78 21.20
N GLU A 435 12.28 -3.51 21.60
CA GLU A 435 11.90 -3.12 22.96
C GLU A 435 10.47 -3.59 23.30
N ILE A 436 9.51 -3.39 22.38
CA ILE A 436 8.13 -3.87 22.57
C ILE A 436 8.07 -5.40 22.60
N LEU A 437 8.80 -6.08 21.71
CA LEU A 437 8.86 -7.53 21.66
C LEU A 437 9.42 -8.12 22.96
N SER A 438 10.55 -7.61 23.44
CA SER A 438 11.17 -8.09 24.69
C SER A 438 10.27 -7.82 25.91
N TYR A 439 9.61 -6.67 25.97
CA TYR A 439 8.60 -6.38 26.99
C TYR A 439 7.45 -7.41 26.99
N ALA A 440 6.87 -7.71 25.82
CA ALA A 440 5.79 -8.68 25.69
C ALA A 440 6.22 -10.10 26.10
N MET A 441 7.45 -10.49 25.75
CA MET A 441 8.03 -11.78 26.13
C MET A 441 8.18 -11.93 27.65
N VAL A 442 8.63 -10.88 28.36
CA VAL A 442 8.72 -10.91 29.83
C VAL A 442 7.35 -10.91 30.49
N ILE A 443 6.37 -10.17 29.96
CA ILE A 443 4.98 -10.17 30.49
C ILE A 443 4.36 -11.56 30.42
N THR A 444 4.61 -12.28 29.33
CA THR A 444 4.18 -13.66 29.11
C THR A 444 4.99 -14.68 29.92
N LYS A 445 5.82 -14.20 30.86
CA LYS A 445 6.65 -14.96 31.81
C LYS A 445 7.84 -15.69 31.18
N ASN A 446 8.25 -15.35 29.96
CA ASN A 446 9.48 -15.90 29.40
C ASN A 446 10.72 -15.28 30.07
N HIS A 447 11.77 -16.09 30.22
CA HIS A 447 13.07 -15.65 30.71
C HIS A 447 13.93 -15.23 29.52
N ILE A 448 14.39 -13.99 29.49
CA ILE A 448 15.21 -13.45 28.41
C ILE A 448 16.69 -13.54 28.78
N TYR A 449 17.48 -14.09 27.86
CA TYR A 449 18.93 -14.06 27.89
C TYR A 449 19.45 -13.20 26.76
N THR A 450 20.39 -12.31 27.03
CA THR A 450 21.05 -11.53 25.99
C THR A 450 22.46 -11.14 26.44
N SER A 451 23.22 -10.48 25.57
CA SER A 451 24.53 -9.92 25.93
C SER A 451 24.49 -8.41 26.04
N GLY A 452 25.41 -7.80 26.78
CA GLY A 452 25.39 -6.36 27.04
C GLY A 452 25.82 -5.46 25.88
N ALA A 453 25.59 -5.82 24.62
CA ALA A 453 25.99 -5.00 23.47
C ALA A 453 25.00 -3.85 23.20
N SER A 454 25.45 -2.79 22.50
CA SER A 454 24.56 -1.74 21.99
C SER A 454 23.65 -2.24 20.85
N GLY A 455 22.69 -1.42 20.41
CA GLY A 455 21.74 -1.80 19.35
C GLY A 455 20.67 -2.77 19.85
N THR A 456 20.56 -3.95 19.21
CA THR A 456 19.55 -4.97 19.55
C THR A 456 19.50 -5.25 21.04
N ASN A 457 20.64 -5.57 21.64
CA ASN A 457 20.62 -6.12 22.98
C ASN A 457 20.33 -5.04 24.04
N ALA A 458 20.75 -3.80 23.80
CA ALA A 458 20.35 -2.67 24.62
C ALA A 458 18.83 -2.43 24.56
N ALA A 459 18.21 -2.55 23.38
CA ALA A 459 16.76 -2.46 23.23
C ALA A 459 16.04 -3.60 23.96
N VAL A 460 16.56 -4.83 23.89
CA VAL A 460 16.05 -5.98 24.64
C VAL A 460 16.11 -5.75 26.15
N ILE A 461 17.24 -5.25 26.65
CA ILE A 461 17.41 -4.96 28.08
C ILE A 461 16.43 -3.87 28.52
N ARG A 462 16.27 -2.79 27.74
CA ARG A 462 15.30 -1.73 28.05
C ARG A 462 13.88 -2.27 28.11
N GLY A 463 13.47 -3.08 27.13
CA GLY A 463 12.12 -3.62 27.06
C GLY A 463 11.83 -4.63 28.16
N ALA A 464 12.81 -5.48 28.49
CA ALA A 464 12.71 -6.42 29.59
C ALA A 464 12.64 -5.71 30.96
N LEU A 465 13.47 -4.69 31.20
CA LEU A 465 13.45 -3.92 32.45
C LEU A 465 12.15 -3.11 32.62
N ARG A 466 11.56 -2.65 31.52
CA ARG A 466 10.26 -1.96 31.52
C ARG A 466 9.11 -2.85 32.05
N ALA A 467 9.27 -4.17 32.06
CA ALA A 467 8.28 -5.10 32.60
C ALA A 467 8.33 -5.24 34.13
N GLU A 468 9.23 -4.53 34.83
CA GLU A 468 9.38 -4.53 36.30
C GLU A 468 9.61 -5.92 36.92
N LYS A 469 10.19 -6.84 36.15
CA LYS A 469 10.54 -8.23 36.54
C LYS A 469 12.00 -8.56 36.23
N PRO A 470 12.96 -7.94 36.93
CA PRO A 470 14.39 -8.11 36.65
C PRO A 470 14.87 -9.57 36.80
N GLU A 471 14.14 -10.41 37.54
CA GLU A 471 14.43 -11.83 37.71
C GLU A 471 14.27 -12.67 36.44
N LEU A 472 13.52 -12.17 35.46
CA LEU A 472 13.30 -12.81 34.16
C LEU A 472 14.25 -12.30 33.07
N LEU A 473 15.26 -11.51 33.44
CA LEU A 473 16.30 -11.04 32.53
C LEU A 473 17.67 -11.51 33.02
N THR A 474 18.46 -12.10 32.14
CA THR A 474 19.86 -12.44 32.41
C THR A 474 20.73 -11.89 31.30
N VAL A 475 21.69 -11.04 31.69
CA VAL A 475 22.63 -10.45 30.73
C VAL A 475 24.03 -11.03 30.96
N ILE A 476 24.56 -11.70 29.94
CA ILE A 476 25.89 -12.32 29.96
C ILE A 476 26.85 -11.41 29.20
N LEU A 477 27.97 -11.04 29.84
CA LEU A 477 28.92 -10.11 29.23
C LEU A 477 30.05 -10.85 28.55
N PRO A 478 30.43 -10.46 27.32
CA PRO A 478 31.59 -11.05 26.67
C PRO A 478 32.90 -10.67 27.36
N GLN A 479 32.96 -9.49 27.99
CA GLN A 479 34.15 -8.98 28.70
C GLN A 479 33.73 -8.15 29.92
N SER A 480 34.67 -7.76 30.77
CA SER A 480 34.39 -7.00 31.98
C SER A 480 33.67 -5.69 31.72
N LEU A 481 32.87 -5.25 32.71
CA LEU A 481 32.05 -4.05 32.62
C LEU A 481 32.85 -2.82 32.18
N LYS A 482 34.10 -2.70 32.66
CA LYS A 482 35.02 -1.59 32.33
C LYS A 482 35.44 -1.54 30.85
N LYS A 483 35.29 -2.64 30.11
CA LYS A 483 35.60 -2.74 28.68
C LYS A 483 34.37 -2.61 27.77
N GLN A 484 33.17 -2.45 28.33
CA GLN A 484 31.94 -2.27 27.54
C GLN A 484 31.70 -0.80 27.14
N PRO A 485 30.92 -0.52 26.08
CA PRO A 485 30.51 0.84 25.73
C PRO A 485 29.77 1.54 26.90
N PRO A 486 29.88 2.86 27.07
CA PRO A 486 29.27 3.59 28.20
C PRO A 486 27.77 3.34 28.36
N GLU A 487 27.03 3.28 27.25
CA GLU A 487 25.58 2.99 27.22
C GLU A 487 25.22 1.63 27.85
N SER A 488 26.13 0.67 27.75
CA SER A 488 25.95 -0.68 28.28
C SER A 488 26.38 -0.76 29.75
N GLN A 489 27.31 0.09 30.21
CA GLN A 489 27.85 0.04 31.57
C GLN A 489 26.80 0.32 32.66
N GLU A 490 25.77 1.10 32.35
CA GLU A 490 24.70 1.46 33.28
C GLU A 490 23.74 0.28 33.60
N LEU A 491 23.77 -0.80 32.82
CA LEU A 491 22.71 -1.82 32.80
C LEU A 491 23.11 -3.22 33.33
N LEU A 492 24.35 -3.46 33.79
CA LEU A 492 24.94 -4.83 33.78
C LEU A 492 25.78 -5.25 35.01
N SER A 493 25.77 -6.55 35.36
CA SER A 493 26.59 -7.13 36.45
C SER A 493 27.05 -8.59 36.20
N LYS A 494 28.25 -8.79 35.63
CA LYS A 494 29.25 -9.89 35.89
C LYS A 494 30.29 -10.01 34.74
N PRO A 495 31.61 -10.13 35.03
CA PRO A 495 32.68 -10.18 34.02
C PRO A 495 33.32 -11.59 33.82
N TYR A 496 33.73 -11.92 32.60
CA TYR A 496 34.76 -12.95 32.28
C TYR A 496 35.42 -12.62 30.92
N ASN A 497 36.62 -13.13 30.60
CA ASN A 497 37.29 -13.08 29.27
C ASN A 497 38.01 -11.78 28.80
N ASP A 498 38.53 -10.95 29.70
CA ASP A 498 39.26 -9.70 29.34
C ASP A 498 40.56 -9.89 28.51
N HIS A 499 41.10 -11.09 28.48
CA HIS A 499 42.35 -11.43 27.79
C HIS A 499 42.14 -11.81 26.31
N LEU A 500 40.89 -12.01 25.87
CA LEU A 500 40.56 -12.39 24.49
C LEU A 500 40.20 -11.16 23.63
N PRO A 501 40.34 -11.23 22.28
CA PRO A 501 39.72 -10.25 21.39
C PRO A 501 38.19 -10.23 21.54
N LEU A 502 37.57 -9.06 21.37
CA LEU A 502 36.12 -8.88 21.59
C LEU A 502 35.26 -9.82 20.74
N ILE A 503 35.69 -10.14 19.52
CA ILE A 503 34.96 -11.05 18.64
C ILE A 503 34.94 -12.49 19.17
N GLU A 504 36.09 -12.99 19.65
CA GLU A 504 36.20 -14.33 20.24
C GLU A 504 35.46 -14.41 21.58
N ALA A 505 35.59 -13.36 22.40
CA ALA A 505 34.86 -13.23 23.65
C ALA A 505 33.33 -13.17 23.44
N SER A 506 32.88 -12.54 22.35
CA SER A 506 31.47 -12.50 21.95
C SER A 506 30.97 -13.85 21.47
N ARG A 507 31.79 -14.62 20.73
CA ARG A 507 31.46 -15.97 20.30
C ARG A 507 31.25 -16.91 21.49
N LEU A 508 32.17 -16.89 22.46
CA LEU A 508 32.02 -17.68 23.70
C LEU A 508 30.78 -17.27 24.50
N CYS A 509 30.52 -15.97 24.64
CA CYS A 509 29.32 -15.46 25.29
C CYS A 509 28.04 -15.94 24.59
N ASN A 510 28.03 -15.95 23.26
CA ASN A 510 26.88 -16.43 22.50
C ASN A 510 26.62 -17.92 22.71
N MET A 511 27.68 -18.74 22.79
CA MET A 511 27.58 -20.16 23.14
C MET A 511 27.05 -20.39 24.55
N ASP A 512 27.50 -19.59 25.52
CA ASP A 512 26.98 -19.66 26.89
C ASP A 512 25.48 -19.35 26.93
N ILE A 513 25.02 -18.32 26.19
CA ILE A 513 23.60 -18.00 26.08
C ILE A 513 22.83 -19.13 25.39
N ILE A 514 23.31 -19.63 24.24
CA ILE A 514 22.64 -20.70 23.48
C ILE A 514 22.48 -21.98 24.32
N SER A 515 23.46 -22.28 25.18
CA SER A 515 23.39 -23.44 26.07
C SER A 515 22.24 -23.36 27.08
N GLN A 516 21.79 -22.15 27.45
CA GLN A 516 20.80 -21.90 28.51
C GLN A 516 19.36 -21.71 27.99
N VAL A 517 19.18 -21.56 26.68
CA VAL A 517 17.89 -21.19 26.08
C VAL A 517 17.29 -22.34 25.27
N GLN A 518 15.97 -22.35 25.09
CA GLN A 518 15.28 -23.27 24.18
C GLN A 518 15.00 -22.62 22.82
N GLN A 519 14.88 -21.30 22.78
CA GLN A 519 14.62 -20.52 21.58
C GLN A 519 15.64 -19.39 21.43
N VAL A 520 16.01 -19.10 20.19
CA VAL A 520 16.92 -18.02 19.80
C VAL A 520 16.17 -17.08 18.86
N ILE A 521 16.21 -15.78 19.16
CA ILE A 521 15.72 -14.72 18.30
C ILE A 521 16.92 -13.86 17.91
N CYS A 522 17.21 -13.76 16.61
CA CYS A 522 18.37 -13.05 16.10
C CYS A 522 17.96 -11.95 15.12
N PHE A 523 18.54 -10.76 15.27
CA PHE A 523 18.36 -9.61 14.37
C PHE A 523 19.69 -9.27 13.68
N ALA A 524 19.83 -9.63 12.41
CA ALA A 524 21.11 -9.55 11.70
C ALA A 524 20.97 -8.93 10.31
N PHE A 525 22.10 -8.46 9.75
CA PHE A 525 22.23 -8.23 8.32
C PHE A 525 22.77 -9.50 7.66
N HIS A 526 22.51 -9.71 6.36
CA HIS A 526 22.97 -10.89 5.63
C HIS A 526 24.51 -11.07 5.65
N ASP A 527 25.28 -9.99 5.85
CA ASP A 527 26.74 -10.01 5.91
C ASP A 527 27.32 -10.26 7.32
N SER A 528 26.48 -10.42 8.34
CA SER A 528 26.92 -10.55 9.73
C SER A 528 27.41 -11.97 10.07
N ARG A 529 28.67 -12.27 9.73
CA ARG A 529 29.29 -13.60 9.94
C ARG A 529 29.10 -14.15 11.36
N LEU A 530 29.39 -13.36 12.40
CA LEU A 530 29.28 -13.81 13.80
C LEU A 530 27.86 -14.22 14.17
N LEU A 531 26.84 -13.47 13.73
CA LEU A 531 25.44 -13.74 14.05
C LEU A 531 24.89 -14.91 13.23
N MET A 532 25.31 -15.04 11.97
CA MET A 532 24.97 -16.19 11.13
C MET A 532 25.58 -17.48 11.69
N GLU A 533 26.85 -17.45 12.11
CA GLU A 533 27.50 -18.56 12.82
C GLU A 533 26.76 -18.90 14.13
N THR A 534 26.38 -17.88 14.91
CA THR A 534 25.60 -18.06 16.15
C THR A 534 24.26 -18.76 15.89
N CYS A 535 23.56 -18.37 14.81
CA CYS A 535 22.30 -19.01 14.41
C CYS A 535 22.52 -20.46 13.95
N GLN A 536 23.59 -20.71 13.19
CA GLN A 536 23.93 -22.04 12.72
C GLN A 536 24.29 -22.97 13.90
N GLU A 537 25.06 -22.48 14.87
CA GLU A 537 25.39 -23.22 16.09
C GLU A 537 24.13 -23.51 16.93
N ALA A 538 23.17 -22.57 16.99
CA ALA A 538 21.88 -22.81 17.63
C ALA A 538 21.04 -23.87 16.90
N LYS A 539 20.98 -23.83 15.57
CA LYS A 539 20.34 -24.87 14.74
C LYS A 539 21.00 -26.24 14.98
N ASN A 540 22.33 -26.31 15.01
CA ASN A 540 23.09 -27.53 15.28
C ASN A 540 22.80 -28.13 16.67
N LEU A 541 22.50 -27.27 17.65
CA LEU A 541 22.08 -27.66 19.00
C LEU A 541 20.56 -27.88 19.13
N ARG A 542 19.84 -27.95 18.01
CA ARG A 542 18.38 -28.19 17.93
C ARG A 542 17.57 -27.20 18.77
N LYS A 543 17.97 -25.93 18.72
CA LYS A 543 17.22 -24.81 19.30
C LYS A 543 16.25 -24.27 18.26
N ILE A 544 15.13 -23.73 18.70
CA ILE A 544 14.19 -23.03 17.80
C ILE A 544 14.84 -21.68 17.42
N VAL A 545 15.13 -21.46 16.15
CA VAL A 545 15.79 -20.23 15.68
C VAL A 545 14.82 -19.36 14.89
N THR A 546 14.62 -18.12 15.32
CA THR A 546 13.88 -17.09 14.60
C THR A 546 14.86 -16.00 14.17
N LEU A 547 15.15 -15.92 12.88
CA LEU A 547 16.10 -14.95 12.31
C LEU A 547 15.33 -13.85 11.58
N PHE A 548 15.60 -12.60 11.96
CA PHE A 548 15.07 -11.40 11.31
C PHE A 548 16.20 -10.67 10.60
N TYR A 549 16.05 -10.48 9.30
CA TYR A 549 16.94 -9.67 8.48
C TYR A 549 16.53 -8.20 8.54
N LEU A 550 17.52 -7.30 8.63
CA LEU A 550 17.34 -5.86 8.88
C LEU A 550 17.61 -4.98 7.65
N ASP A 551 17.91 -5.58 6.50
CA ASP A 551 18.25 -4.94 5.23
C ASP A 551 17.09 -4.77 4.25
#